data_AF-X1CB91-F1
#
_entry.id   AF-X1CB91-F1
#
_cell.length_a   1.000
_cell.length_b   1.000
_cell.length_c   1.000
_cell.angle_alpha   90.00
_cell.angle_beta   90.00
_cell.angle_gamma   90.00
#
_symmetry.space_group_name_H-M   'P 1'
#
loop_
_entity.id
_entity.type
_entity.pdbx_description
1 polymer ?
#
loop_
_entity_poly.entity_id
_entity_poly.type
_entity_poly.pdbx_seq_one_letter_code
_entity_poly.pdbx_strand_id
1 'polypeptide(L)'
;MVLTEAGEVGIGTENPAQELDVSGDIELGGGATDYDGTDEFIHINSQNQDWYIGVRNLVTDSGNDFHIGLTQGQDGIFHIQPDGNIGIGTTTPGANRLYIAGGDVWIEENTVIENDLLLNGVLTTARIPSYFNVGSSRRNETIAALQMEFSQEPWANFTYV
;
A
#
# COMPACT_ATOMS: atom_id res chain seq x y z
N MET A 1 31.55 -21.51 -9.17
CA MET A 1 30.87 -21.01 -10.38
C MET A 1 30.94 -22.11 -11.42
N VAL A 2 29.81 -22.43 -12.05
CA VAL A 2 29.66 -23.37 -13.17
C VAL A 2 29.07 -22.59 -14.34
N LEU A 3 29.53 -22.87 -15.57
CA LEU A 3 28.91 -22.42 -16.81
C LEU A 3 28.68 -23.67 -17.67
N THR A 4 27.42 -23.98 -17.99
CA THR A 4 27.07 -25.18 -18.77
C THR A 4 27.23 -24.93 -20.28
N GLU A 5 27.23 -26.01 -21.07
CA GLU A 5 27.24 -25.89 -22.55
C GLU A 5 25.95 -25.25 -23.09
N ALA A 6 24.85 -25.27 -22.33
CA ALA A 6 23.61 -24.57 -22.64
C ALA A 6 23.65 -23.07 -22.30
N GLY A 7 24.72 -22.61 -21.64
CA GLY A 7 24.91 -21.20 -21.26
C GLY A 7 24.39 -20.83 -19.86
N GLU A 8 24.00 -21.82 -19.04
CA GLU A 8 23.48 -21.56 -17.69
C GLU A 8 24.64 -21.31 -16.71
N VAL A 9 24.48 -20.33 -15.83
CA VAL A 9 25.46 -19.94 -14.81
C VAL A 9 25.00 -20.41 -13.43
N GLY A 10 25.77 -21.28 -12.80
CA GLY A 10 25.60 -21.69 -11.42
C GLY A 10 26.59 -21.00 -10.48
N ILE A 11 26.12 -20.33 -9.43
CA ILE A 11 26.96 -19.80 -8.33
C ILE A 11 26.63 -20.60 -7.06
N GLY A 12 27.58 -21.41 -6.59
CA GLY A 12 27.35 -22.30 -5.44
C GLY A 12 26.49 -23.54 -5.74
N THR A 13 26.09 -23.76 -7.00
CA THR A 13 25.40 -24.96 -7.48
C THR A 13 26.18 -25.63 -8.62
N GLU A 14 26.17 -26.96 -8.66
CA GLU A 14 26.84 -27.77 -9.70
C GLU A 14 25.92 -28.09 -10.90
N ASN A 15 24.61 -28.11 -10.67
CA ASN A 15 23.60 -28.43 -11.67
C ASN A 15 22.56 -27.29 -11.68
N PRO A 16 22.84 -26.16 -12.35
CA PRO A 16 21.91 -25.04 -12.40
C PRO A 16 20.59 -25.47 -13.04
N ALA A 17 19.45 -25.08 -12.45
CA ALA A 17 18.12 -25.40 -12.97
C ALA A 17 17.49 -24.25 -13.79
N GLN A 18 18.18 -23.12 -13.88
CA GLN A 18 17.77 -21.89 -14.58
C GLN A 18 19.00 -21.24 -15.23
N GLU A 19 18.79 -20.26 -16.12
CA GLU A 19 19.89 -19.54 -16.79
C GLU A 19 20.89 -18.91 -15.81
N LEU A 20 20.41 -18.43 -14.66
CA LEU A 20 21.22 -18.05 -13.50
C LEU A 20 20.65 -18.73 -12.26
N ASP A 21 21.46 -19.54 -11.59
CA ASP A 21 21.09 -20.26 -10.38
C ASP A 21 22.13 -19.99 -9.28
N VAL A 22 21.69 -19.39 -8.17
CA VAL A 22 22.56 -19.01 -7.05
C VAL A 22 22.12 -19.75 -5.80
N SER A 23 23.03 -20.58 -5.27
CA SER A 23 22.88 -21.23 -3.97
C SER A 23 23.53 -20.34 -2.89
N GLY A 24 22.81 -19.30 -2.49
CA GLY A 24 23.26 -18.30 -1.51
C GLY A 24 22.51 -16.98 -1.64
N ASP A 25 22.91 -16.00 -0.83
CA ASP A 25 22.36 -14.64 -0.90
C ASP A 25 22.91 -13.90 -2.12
N ILE A 26 22.08 -13.04 -2.71
CA ILE A 26 22.46 -12.14 -3.80
C ILE A 26 22.38 -10.70 -3.27
N GLU A 27 23.50 -9.99 -3.32
CA GLU A 27 23.55 -8.54 -3.14
C GLU A 27 23.35 -7.87 -4.51
N LEU A 28 22.35 -7.01 -4.62
CA LEU A 28 22.02 -6.26 -5.84
C LEU A 28 22.26 -4.77 -5.58
N GLY A 29 23.12 -4.14 -6.37
CA GLY A 29 23.51 -2.74 -6.23
C GLY A 29 24.97 -2.55 -5.80
N GLY A 30 25.33 -1.38 -5.26
CA GLY A 30 26.63 -1.14 -4.63
C GLY A 30 27.80 -0.75 -5.55
N GLY A 31 27.53 -0.29 -6.77
CA GLY A 31 28.57 -0.03 -7.79
C GLY A 31 29.42 1.23 -7.58
N ALA A 32 28.92 2.24 -6.87
CA ALA A 32 29.67 3.46 -6.62
C ALA A 32 29.50 3.89 -5.15
N THR A 33 30.62 4.28 -4.53
CA THR A 33 30.63 5.12 -3.32
C THR A 33 29.94 6.47 -3.54
N ASP A 34 29.55 6.76 -4.77
CA ASP A 34 28.89 7.97 -5.19
C ASP A 34 27.43 7.62 -5.45
N TYR A 35 26.54 8.23 -4.68
CA TYR A 35 25.13 8.38 -4.99
C TYR A 35 25.03 8.99 -6.40
N ASP A 36 24.98 8.15 -7.43
CA ASP A 36 24.97 8.60 -8.82
C ASP A 36 23.58 9.05 -9.26
N GLY A 37 22.58 8.94 -8.37
CA GLY A 37 21.20 9.30 -8.61
C GLY A 37 20.49 8.32 -9.53
N THR A 38 21.05 7.14 -9.75
CA THR A 38 20.41 6.06 -10.52
C THR A 38 19.73 5.07 -9.57
N ASP A 39 18.56 4.60 -9.98
CA ASP A 39 17.78 3.64 -9.19
C ASP A 39 18.36 2.22 -9.40
N GLU A 40 18.52 1.43 -8.34
CA GLU A 40 18.86 0.00 -8.45
C GLU A 40 17.60 -0.86 -8.41
N PHE A 41 17.45 -1.74 -9.39
CA PHE A 41 16.24 -2.54 -9.53
C PHE A 41 16.50 -3.91 -10.18
N ILE A 42 15.57 -4.82 -9.92
CA ILE A 42 15.31 -6.01 -10.73
C ILE A 42 14.28 -5.60 -11.78
N HIS A 43 14.64 -5.74 -13.06
CA HIS A 43 13.73 -5.53 -14.19
C HIS A 43 13.09 -6.86 -14.61
N ILE A 44 11.79 -6.96 -14.40
CA ILE A 44 10.97 -8.12 -14.78
C ILE A 44 10.31 -7.78 -16.11
N ASN A 45 10.91 -8.28 -17.19
CA ASN A 45 10.39 -8.10 -18.54
C ASN A 45 9.12 -8.96 -18.73
N SER A 46 8.10 -8.39 -19.35
CA SER A 46 6.88 -9.12 -19.70
C SER A 46 6.32 -8.66 -21.04
N GLN A 47 5.53 -9.51 -21.69
CA GLN A 47 5.06 -9.27 -23.07
C GLN A 47 4.24 -7.99 -23.22
N ASN A 48 3.49 -7.62 -22.18
CA ASN A 48 2.53 -6.52 -22.24
C ASN A 48 2.92 -5.34 -21.36
N GLN A 49 3.69 -5.57 -20.31
CA GLN A 49 4.08 -4.55 -19.35
C GLN A 49 5.21 -5.07 -18.48
N ASP A 50 6.25 -4.27 -18.34
CA ASP A 50 7.38 -4.56 -17.47
C ASP A 50 7.10 -4.14 -16.02
N TRP A 51 7.78 -4.80 -15.10
CA TRP A 51 7.76 -4.47 -13.69
C TRP A 51 9.18 -4.24 -13.18
N TYR A 52 9.28 -3.34 -12.21
CA TYR A 52 10.52 -2.96 -11.57
C TYR A 52 10.34 -3.15 -10.06
N ILE A 53 11.29 -3.81 -9.42
CA ILE A 53 11.37 -3.93 -7.96
C ILE A 53 12.74 -3.40 -7.56
N GLY A 54 12.77 -2.31 -6.80
CA GLY A 54 14.03 -1.64 -6.57
C GLY A 54 14.01 -0.62 -5.45
N VAL A 55 15.17 0.00 -5.28
CA VAL A 55 15.38 1.13 -4.41
C VAL A 55 15.78 2.34 -5.23
N ARG A 56 15.37 3.52 -4.79
CA ARG A 56 16.02 4.74 -5.26
C ARG A 56 17.25 5.02 -4.43
N ASN A 57 18.33 5.38 -5.11
CA ASN A 57 19.58 5.79 -4.51
C ASN A 57 19.88 7.26 -4.88
N LEU A 58 19.04 8.14 -4.33
CA LEU A 58 19.16 9.58 -4.51
C LEU A 58 20.34 10.14 -3.71
N VAL A 59 20.88 11.26 -4.19
CA VAL A 59 22.02 11.98 -3.59
C VAL A 59 21.76 12.43 -2.14
N THR A 60 20.50 12.46 -1.70
CA THR A 60 20.13 12.77 -0.32
C THR A 60 19.37 11.61 0.31
N ASP A 61 19.80 11.18 1.50
CA ASP A 61 19.21 10.07 2.27
C ASP A 61 17.69 10.21 2.48
N SER A 62 17.17 11.43 2.48
CA SER A 62 15.74 11.73 2.61
C SER A 62 14.88 11.27 1.42
N GLY A 63 15.50 10.82 0.32
CA GLY A 63 14.82 10.38 -0.89
C GLY A 63 15.02 8.89 -1.22
N ASN A 64 15.77 8.14 -0.42
CA ASN A 64 15.98 6.72 -0.69
C ASN A 64 14.79 5.91 -0.22
N ASP A 65 14.14 5.21 -1.13
CA ASP A 65 12.91 4.51 -0.88
C ASP A 65 12.90 3.16 -1.58
N PHE A 66 11.99 2.29 -1.17
CA PHE A 66 11.71 1.03 -1.85
C PHE A 66 10.45 1.20 -2.70
N HIS A 67 10.45 0.63 -3.90
CA HIS A 67 9.28 0.68 -4.76
C HIS A 67 9.08 -0.58 -5.61
N ILE A 68 7.82 -0.80 -5.98
CA ILE A 68 7.41 -1.71 -7.05
C ILE A 68 6.57 -0.89 -8.03
N GLY A 69 6.99 -0.85 -9.30
CA GLY A 69 6.37 -0.01 -10.32
C GLY A 69 6.50 -0.58 -11.73
N LEU A 70 5.93 0.13 -12.70
CA LEU A 70 5.95 -0.21 -14.12
C LEU A 70 6.99 0.59 -14.92
N THR A 71 7.66 1.52 -14.26
CA THR A 71 8.76 2.29 -14.85
C THR A 71 10.03 2.12 -14.04
N GLN A 72 11.17 2.39 -14.68
CA GLN A 72 12.47 2.34 -14.02
C GLN A 72 12.54 3.26 -12.78
N GLY A 73 11.85 4.39 -12.83
CA GLY A 73 11.64 5.25 -11.67
C GLY A 73 10.31 5.01 -10.99
N GLN A 74 10.10 5.70 -9.87
CA GLN A 74 8.86 5.57 -9.13
C GLN A 74 7.65 6.15 -9.85
N ASP A 75 6.62 5.32 -9.98
CA ASP A 75 5.29 5.71 -10.48
C ASP A 75 4.23 5.74 -9.37
N GLY A 76 4.59 5.31 -8.16
CA GLY A 76 3.73 5.34 -6.98
C GLY A 76 2.83 4.12 -6.82
N ILE A 77 2.97 3.05 -7.62
CA ILE A 77 2.10 1.86 -7.48
C ILE A 77 2.21 1.23 -6.09
N PHE A 78 3.42 0.88 -5.68
CA PHE A 78 3.74 0.50 -4.30
C PHE A 78 5.05 1.17 -3.91
N HIS A 79 5.06 1.83 -2.77
CA HIS A 79 6.14 2.71 -2.36
C HIS A 79 6.32 2.66 -0.85
N ILE A 80 7.56 2.59 -0.37
CA ILE A 80 7.91 2.68 1.05
C ILE A 80 9.01 3.73 1.22
N GLN A 81 8.69 4.80 1.95
CA GLN A 81 9.63 5.87 2.30
C GLN A 81 10.66 5.41 3.34
N PRO A 82 11.82 6.10 3.47
CA PRO A 82 12.84 5.72 4.45
C PRO A 82 12.36 5.83 5.92
N ASP A 83 11.28 6.56 6.20
CA ASP A 83 10.63 6.61 7.51
C ASP A 83 9.58 5.49 7.74
N GLY A 84 9.41 4.61 6.75
CA GLY A 84 8.51 3.47 6.77
C GLY A 84 7.08 3.76 6.37
N ASN A 85 6.77 4.96 5.85
CA ASN A 85 5.43 5.25 5.34
C ASN A 85 5.21 4.55 3.99
N ILE A 86 4.06 3.88 3.85
CA ILE A 86 3.69 3.11 2.67
C ILE A 86 2.71 3.90 1.82
N GLY A 87 2.99 4.05 0.53
CA GLY A 87 2.09 4.60 -0.48
C GLY A 87 1.63 3.53 -1.46
N ILE A 88 0.33 3.50 -1.77
CA ILE A 88 -0.26 2.75 -2.88
C ILE A 88 -0.95 3.74 -3.81
N GLY A 89 -0.55 3.79 -5.08
CA GLY A 89 -0.97 4.83 -6.03
C GLY A 89 -0.39 6.23 -5.74
N THR A 90 0.58 6.37 -4.84
CA THR A 90 1.25 7.64 -4.51
C THR A 90 2.69 7.41 -4.06
N THR A 91 3.57 8.36 -4.39
CA THR A 91 4.95 8.45 -3.88
C THR A 91 5.09 9.40 -2.69
N THR A 92 4.00 10.03 -2.25
CA THR A 92 4.00 11.01 -1.16
C THR A 92 2.91 10.69 -0.13
N PRO A 93 3.06 9.60 0.65
CA PRO A 93 2.12 9.24 1.71
C PRO A 93 1.99 10.28 2.85
N GLY A 94 2.87 11.30 2.90
CA GLY A 94 2.77 12.40 3.85
C GLY A 94 2.97 11.91 5.29
N ALA A 95 2.08 12.30 6.21
CA ALA A 95 2.13 11.86 7.60
C ALA A 95 1.44 10.51 7.86
N ASN A 96 0.92 9.86 6.82
CA ASN A 96 0.18 8.62 6.93
C ASN A 96 1.12 7.43 6.81
N ARG A 97 1.10 6.52 7.79
CA ARG A 97 1.85 5.26 7.75
C ARG A 97 1.48 4.38 6.56
N LEU A 98 0.22 4.44 6.14
CA LEU A 98 -0.29 3.84 4.92
C LEU A 98 -1.22 4.84 4.24
N TYR A 99 -0.92 5.22 3.00
CA TYR A 99 -1.75 6.06 2.14
C TYR A 99 -2.12 5.27 0.89
N ILE A 100 -3.42 5.13 0.62
CA ILE A 100 -3.94 4.55 -0.63
C ILE A 100 -4.61 5.67 -1.44
N ALA A 101 -4.06 5.99 -2.61
CA ALA A 101 -4.51 7.08 -3.46
C ALA A 101 -5.44 6.58 -4.57
N GLY A 102 -6.61 7.21 -4.68
CA GLY A 102 -7.53 7.01 -5.81
C GLY A 102 -8.20 5.64 -5.88
N GLY A 103 -8.15 4.85 -4.80
CA GLY A 103 -8.75 3.52 -4.75
C GLY A 103 -9.43 3.23 -3.41
N ASP A 104 -10.36 2.27 -3.44
CA ASP A 104 -11.02 1.74 -2.25
C ASP A 104 -10.14 0.67 -1.57
N VAL A 105 -10.32 0.51 -0.26
CA VAL A 105 -9.73 -0.59 0.51
C VAL A 105 -10.81 -1.62 0.78
N TRP A 106 -10.70 -2.80 0.16
CA TRP A 106 -11.59 -3.92 0.41
C TRP A 106 -11.02 -4.84 1.47
N ILE A 107 -11.78 -5.14 2.52
CA ILE A 107 -11.40 -6.03 3.61
C ILE A 107 -12.52 -7.06 3.79
N GLU A 108 -12.22 -8.34 3.54
CA GLU A 108 -13.24 -9.42 3.56
C GLU A 108 -13.75 -9.74 4.97
N GLU A 109 -12.90 -9.53 5.98
CA GLU A 109 -13.20 -9.83 7.37
C GLU A 109 -13.28 -8.55 8.22
N ASN A 110 -12.68 -8.58 9.41
CA ASN A 110 -12.75 -7.50 10.38
C ASN A 110 -11.57 -6.56 10.24
N THR A 111 -11.83 -5.26 10.44
CA THR A 111 -10.79 -4.25 10.69
C THR A 111 -10.83 -3.87 12.17
N VAL A 112 -9.68 -3.84 12.83
CA VAL A 112 -9.53 -3.31 14.20
C VAL A 112 -8.82 -1.97 14.12
N ILE A 113 -9.44 -0.92 14.68
CA ILE A 113 -8.86 0.42 14.76
C ILE A 113 -8.83 0.81 16.24
N GLU A 114 -7.62 0.92 16.80
CA GLU A 114 -7.43 1.20 18.23
C GLU A 114 -7.63 2.68 18.58
N ASN A 115 -7.38 3.57 17.62
CA ASN A 115 -7.51 5.01 17.77
C ASN A 115 -8.77 5.51 17.04
N ASP A 116 -8.62 6.53 16.21
CA ASP A 116 -9.74 7.16 15.53
C ASP A 116 -9.92 6.58 14.11
N LEU A 117 -11.16 6.32 13.74
CA LEU A 117 -11.58 6.13 12.35
C LEU A 117 -12.19 7.45 11.85
N LEU A 118 -11.49 8.13 10.94
CA LEU A 118 -12.00 9.33 10.27
C LEU A 118 -12.52 8.95 8.87
N LEU A 119 -13.81 9.23 8.61
CA LEU A 119 -14.44 9.05 7.30
C LEU A 119 -14.83 10.41 6.74
N ASN A 120 -14.20 10.83 5.63
CA ASN A 120 -14.51 12.09 4.93
C ASN A 120 -15.66 11.95 3.91
N GLY A 121 -16.16 10.73 3.69
CA GLY A 121 -17.23 10.39 2.76
C GLY A 121 -18.47 9.82 3.45
N VAL A 122 -19.40 9.32 2.64
CA VAL A 122 -20.64 8.69 3.14
C VAL A 122 -20.35 7.25 3.55
N LEU A 123 -20.73 6.88 4.78
CA LEU A 123 -20.79 5.47 5.19
C LEU A 123 -22.05 4.82 4.61
N THR A 124 -21.93 4.17 3.45
CA THR A 124 -23.03 3.41 2.84
C THR A 124 -23.03 1.97 3.35
N THR A 125 -23.82 1.68 4.38
CA THR A 125 -23.95 0.30 4.91
C THR A 125 -25.24 -0.33 4.39
N ALA A 126 -25.13 -1.41 3.60
CA ALA A 126 -26.29 -2.25 3.27
C ALA A 126 -26.79 -3.08 4.48
N ARG A 127 -25.96 -3.22 5.52
CA ARG A 127 -26.29 -3.95 6.75
C ARG A 127 -25.45 -3.42 7.90
N ILE A 128 -26.06 -2.65 8.80
CA ILE A 128 -25.45 -2.34 10.10
C ILE A 128 -25.77 -3.53 11.02
N PRO A 129 -24.78 -4.32 11.50
CA PRO A 129 -25.03 -5.31 12.53
C PRO A 129 -25.51 -4.62 13.82
N SER A 130 -26.22 -5.33 14.68
CA SER A 130 -26.74 -4.84 15.98
C SER A 130 -25.69 -4.32 16.98
N TYR A 131 -24.42 -4.21 16.58
CA TYR A 131 -23.29 -3.74 17.38
C TYR A 131 -22.52 -2.56 16.76
N PHE A 132 -23.14 -1.77 15.86
CA PHE A 132 -22.57 -0.44 15.54
C PHE A 132 -22.75 0.48 16.75
N ASN A 133 -21.78 0.41 17.65
CA ASN A 133 -21.77 1.17 18.88
C ASN A 133 -20.94 2.44 18.63
N VAL A 134 -21.61 3.55 18.32
CA VAL A 134 -20.98 4.87 18.37
C VAL A 134 -20.84 5.25 19.84
N GLY A 135 -19.81 4.73 20.48
CA GLY A 135 -19.53 4.93 21.90
C GLY A 135 -18.98 6.34 22.17
N SER A 136 -19.78 7.16 22.86
CA SER A 136 -19.46 8.41 23.57
C SER A 136 -18.34 9.29 22.98
N SER A 137 -18.74 10.42 22.40
CA SER A 137 -17.85 11.55 22.13
C SER A 137 -17.00 11.93 23.35
N ARG A 138 -15.69 12.10 23.16
CA ARG A 138 -14.78 12.67 24.19
C ARG A 138 -15.05 14.16 24.47
N ARG A 139 -15.95 14.78 23.71
CA ARG A 139 -16.47 16.13 23.97
C ARG A 139 -17.95 16.05 24.23
N ASN A 140 -18.37 16.66 25.33
CA ASN A 140 -19.74 16.77 25.81
C ASN A 140 -20.62 17.61 24.87
N GLU A 141 -20.70 17.21 23.60
CA GLU A 141 -21.61 17.78 22.62
C GLU A 141 -22.77 16.81 22.52
N THR A 142 -23.96 17.30 22.87
CA THR A 142 -25.23 16.62 22.66
C THR A 142 -25.21 16.01 21.27
N ILE A 143 -25.31 14.69 21.16
CA ILE A 143 -25.61 14.03 19.89
C ILE A 143 -26.95 14.63 19.46
N ALA A 144 -26.93 15.60 18.53
CA ALA A 144 -28.14 16.08 17.89
C ALA A 144 -28.81 14.82 17.35
N ALA A 145 -30.03 14.57 17.84
CA ALA A 145 -30.75 13.32 17.61
C ALA A 145 -30.55 12.85 16.18
N LEU A 146 -30.26 11.56 16.01
CA LEU A 146 -30.21 10.89 14.72
C LEU A 146 -31.49 11.25 13.96
N GLN A 147 -31.44 12.21 13.03
CA GLN A 147 -32.61 12.65 12.28
C GLN A 147 -32.86 11.59 11.21
N MET A 148 -33.54 10.53 11.60
CA MET A 148 -34.16 9.60 10.67
C MET A 148 -35.31 10.36 10.02
N GLU A 149 -35.12 10.89 8.82
CA GLU A 149 -36.22 11.42 8.02
C GLU A 149 -37.10 10.26 7.57
N PHE A 150 -38.14 9.97 8.36
CA PHE A 150 -39.28 9.22 7.85
C PHE A 150 -40.06 10.19 6.95
N SER A 151 -40.17 9.85 5.65
CA SER A 151 -41.14 10.53 4.79
C SER A 151 -42.50 10.44 5.46
N GLN A 152 -43.09 11.57 5.81
CA GLN A 152 -44.41 11.58 6.44
C GLN A 152 -45.43 11.04 5.45
N GLU A 153 -45.79 9.77 5.62
CA GLU A 153 -46.97 9.21 4.98
C GLU A 153 -48.21 9.91 5.54
N PRO A 154 -49.17 10.38 4.69
CA PRO A 154 -50.23 11.31 5.09
C PRO A 154 -51.22 10.82 6.16
N TRP A 155 -51.06 9.61 6.69
CA TRP A 155 -51.99 8.95 7.60
C TRP A 155 -51.41 8.62 8.99
N ALA A 156 -50.14 8.97 9.27
CA ALA A 156 -49.53 8.70 10.57
C ALA A 156 -49.85 9.80 11.61
N ASN A 157 -50.93 9.61 12.39
CA ASN A 157 -51.18 10.42 13.59
C ASN A 157 -50.38 9.89 14.78
N PHE A 158 -49.41 10.66 15.27
CA PHE A 158 -48.74 10.40 16.55
C PHE A 158 -49.36 11.27 17.65
N THR A 159 -49.93 10.64 18.68
CA THR A 159 -50.33 11.32 19.93
C THR A 159 -49.14 11.28 20.89
N TYR A 160 -48.64 12.44 21.30
CA TYR A 160 -47.64 12.55 22.36
C TYR A 160 -48.27 12.19 23.71
N VAL A 161 -47.62 11.31 24.48
CA VAL A 161 -47.84 11.13 25.93
C VAL A 161 -46.56 11.55 26.63
#